data_AF-A0A8T6CBY7-F1
#
_entry.id   AF-A0A8T6CBY7-F1
#
_cell.length_a   1.000
_cell.length_b   1.000
_cell.length_c   1.000
_cell.angle_alpha   90.00
_cell.angle_beta   90.00
_cell.angle_gamma   90.00
#
_symmetry.space_group_name_H-M   'P 1'
#
loop_
_entity.id
_entity.type
_entity.pdbx_description
1 polymer ?
#
loop_
_entity_poly.entity_id
_entity_poly.type
_entity_poly.pdbx_seq_one_letter_code
_entity_poly.pdbx_strand_id
1 'polypeptide(L)'
;MNEIDTHAEALAARPYAFALTGGEDGVFTVQVLELPGAISEGDTPEEALANARDALAGVIAAMLERGQEIPEPFESREFSGVTQLRMPPSLHARAVALARHDNVSLNR
;
A
#
# COMPACT_ATOMS: atom_id res chain seq x y z
N MET A 1 -10.48 -26.56 6.17
CA MET A 1 -9.49 -25.51 5.89
C MET A 1 -8.27 -26.20 5.33
N ASN A 2 -7.84 -25.81 4.14
CA ASN A 2 -6.64 -26.36 3.52
C ASN A 2 -5.39 -25.72 4.15
N GLU A 3 -4.21 -26.32 3.97
CA GLU A 3 -2.94 -25.75 4.48
C GLU A 3 -2.68 -24.33 3.91
N ILE A 4 -3.14 -24.09 2.67
CA ILE A 4 -3.05 -22.80 1.99
C ILE A 4 -3.90 -21.73 2.66
N ASP A 5 -5.14 -22.05 3.03
CA ASP A 5 -6.05 -21.09 3.68
C ASP A 5 -5.47 -20.63 5.02
N THR A 6 -4.92 -21.57 5.80
CA THR A 6 -4.32 -21.27 7.11
C THR A 6 -3.09 -20.36 6.95
N HIS A 7 -2.27 -20.61 5.91
CA HIS A 7 -1.12 -19.76 5.60
C HIS A 7 -1.54 -18.36 5.13
N ALA A 8 -2.60 -18.28 4.32
CA ALA A 8 -3.15 -17.03 3.84
C ALA A 8 -3.71 -16.17 4.98
N GLU A 9 -4.45 -16.75 5.93
CA GLU A 9 -4.94 -16.06 7.13
C GLU A 9 -3.79 -15.53 8.00
N ALA A 10 -2.74 -16.33 8.21
CA ALA A 10 -1.57 -15.91 8.97
C ALA A 10 -0.84 -14.72 8.31
N LEU A 11 -0.76 -14.70 6.98
CA LEU A 11 -0.21 -13.58 6.22
C LEU A 11 -1.14 -12.37 6.26
N ALA A 12 -2.46 -12.54 6.11
CA ALA A 12 -3.44 -11.47 6.14
C ALA A 12 -3.53 -10.76 7.51
N ALA A 13 -3.14 -11.44 8.60
CA ALA A 13 -3.08 -10.87 9.95
C ALA A 13 -1.95 -9.85 10.16
N ARG A 14 -1.07 -9.67 9.17
CA ARG A 14 0.04 -8.70 9.19
C ARG A 14 -0.48 -7.26 8.98
N PRO A 15 0.30 -6.21 9.33
CA PRO A 15 -0.17 -4.83 9.31
C PRO A 15 -0.20 -4.22 7.89
N TYR A 16 -1.09 -4.72 7.03
CA TYR A 16 -1.35 -4.15 5.70
C TYR A 16 -2.10 -2.82 5.80
N ALA A 17 -1.85 -1.93 4.82
CA ALA A 17 -2.48 -0.62 4.78
C ALA A 17 -3.83 -0.66 4.03
N PHE A 18 -4.85 -0.10 4.66
CA PHE A 18 -6.20 -0.01 4.11
C PHE A 18 -6.57 1.44 3.79
N ALA A 19 -7.09 1.68 2.60
CA ALA A 19 -7.68 2.95 2.21
C ALA A 19 -9.21 2.84 2.26
N LEU A 20 -9.83 3.64 3.13
CA LEU A 20 -11.28 3.77 3.24
C LEU A 20 -11.74 4.98 2.43
N THR A 21 -12.71 4.77 1.54
CA THR A 21 -13.38 5.83 0.79
C THR A 21 -14.88 5.74 1.07
N GLY A 22 -15.48 6.85 1.51
CA GLY A 22 -16.94 6.95 1.63
C GLY A 22 -17.54 7.40 0.29
N GLY A 23 -18.56 6.68 -0.19
CA GLY A 23 -19.34 7.06 -1.37
C GLY A 23 -20.48 8.02 -1.03
N GLU A 24 -20.87 8.86 -2.00
CA GLU A 24 -22.06 9.73 -1.89
C GLU A 24 -23.37 8.93 -1.76
N ASP A 25 -23.35 7.67 -2.19
CA ASP A 25 -24.47 6.72 -2.12
C ASP A 25 -24.63 6.04 -0.74
N GLY A 26 -23.79 6.38 0.24
CA GLY A 26 -23.83 5.81 1.59
C GLY A 26 -23.09 4.48 1.76
N VAL A 27 -22.45 3.98 0.70
CA VAL A 27 -21.61 2.78 0.73
C VAL A 27 -20.16 3.16 1.02
N PHE A 28 -19.49 2.39 1.87
CA PHE A 28 -18.07 2.52 2.15
C PHE A 28 -17.28 1.48 1.38
N THR A 29 -16.21 1.91 0.71
CA THR A 29 -15.28 1.03 -0.01
C THR A 29 -13.95 1.01 0.71
N VAL A 30 -13.39 -0.17 0.93
CA VAL A 30 -12.07 -0.38 1.51
C VAL A 30 -11.20 -1.17 0.54
N GLN A 31 -9.99 -0.69 0.31
CA GLN A 31 -8.98 -1.35 -0.53
C GLN A 31 -7.67 -1.52 0.22
N VAL A 32 -7.01 -2.67 0.03
CA VAL A 32 -5.63 -2.88 0.50
C VAL A 32 -4.66 -2.25 -0.50
N LEU A 33 -3.81 -1.34 -0.03
CA LEU A 33 -2.94 -0.55 -0.91
C LEU A 33 -1.82 -1.41 -1.55
N GLU A 34 -1.28 -2.37 -0.80
CA GLU A 34 -0.23 -3.27 -1.28
C GLU A 34 -0.77 -4.33 -2.25
N LEU A 35 -2.06 -4.64 -2.16
CA LEU A 35 -2.75 -5.66 -2.94
C LEU A 35 -4.04 -5.06 -3.50
N PRO A 36 -3.97 -4.28 -4.60
CA PRO A 36 -5.14 -3.56 -5.13
C PRO A 36 -6.33 -4.46 -5.54
N GLY A 37 -6.09 -5.77 -5.71
CA GLY A 37 -7.15 -6.76 -5.96
C GLY A 37 -7.96 -7.15 -4.71
N ALA A 38 -7.49 -6.82 -3.50
CA ALA A 38 -8.24 -6.97 -2.26
C ALA A 38 -9.02 -5.68 -1.97
N ILE A 39 -10.24 -5.64 -2.49
CA ILE A 39 -11.19 -4.54 -2.34
C ILE A 39 -12.54 -5.09 -1.90
N SER A 40 -13.21 -4.39 -1.01
CA SER A 40 -14.57 -4.74 -0.59
C SER A 40 -15.35 -3.51 -0.17
N GLU A 41 -16.64 -3.70 0.05
CA GLU A 41 -17.60 -2.65 0.37
C GLU A 41 -18.44 -3.05 1.59
N GLY A 42 -19.08 -2.07 2.22
CA GLY A 42 -20.00 -2.27 3.34
C GLY A 42 -20.85 -1.03 3.59
N ASP A 43 -21.97 -1.20 4.30
CA ASP A 43 -22.87 -0.10 4.65
C ASP A 43 -22.29 0.76 5.79
N THR A 44 -21.29 0.24 6.49
CA THR A 44 -20.53 0.93 7.53
C THR A 44 -19.02 0.81 7.32
N PRO A 45 -18.21 1.76 7.83
CA PRO A 45 -16.75 1.66 7.76
C PRO A 45 -16.22 0.37 8.38
N GLU A 46 -16.79 -0.07 9.51
CA GLU A 46 -16.38 -1.27 10.23
C GLU A 46 -16.67 -2.53 9.43
N GLU A 47 -17.84 -2.60 8.80
CA GLU A 47 -18.22 -3.70 7.92
C GLU A 47 -17.34 -3.75 6.66
N ALA A 48 -17.15 -2.61 5.98
CA ALA A 48 -16.31 -2.55 4.80
C ALA A 48 -14.87 -2.99 5.10
N LEU A 49 -14.35 -2.63 6.28
CA LEU A 49 -13.04 -3.06 6.73
C LEU A 49 -12.98 -4.56 7.05
N ALA A 50 -14.01 -5.11 7.70
CA ALA A 50 -14.09 -6.55 7.96
C ALA A 50 -14.13 -7.34 6.63
N ASN A 51 -14.99 -6.92 5.69
CA ASN A 51 -15.10 -7.54 4.38
C ASN A 51 -13.80 -7.44 3.58
N ALA A 52 -13.07 -6.32 3.69
CA ALA A 52 -11.77 -6.16 3.04
C ALA A 52 -10.67 -7.05 3.65
N ARG A 53 -10.73 -7.36 4.95
CA ARG A 53 -9.81 -8.34 5.58
C ARG A 53 -10.06 -9.76 5.07
N ASP A 54 -11.32 -10.13 4.89
CA ASP A 54 -11.68 -11.42 4.30
C ASP A 54 -11.23 -11.48 2.83
N ALA A 55 -11.45 -10.40 2.08
CA ALA A 55 -10.97 -10.27 0.70
C ALA A 55 -9.44 -10.38 0.61
N LEU A 56 -8.70 -9.79 1.55
CA LEU A 56 -7.24 -9.91 1.64
C LEU A 56 -6.79 -11.37 1.81
N ALA A 57 -7.40 -12.11 2.74
CA ALA A 57 -7.09 -13.53 2.93
C ALA A 57 -7.37 -14.35 1.66
N GLY A 58 -8.51 -14.09 0.99
CA GLY A 58 -8.86 -14.75 -0.27
C GLY A 58 -7.87 -14.44 -1.41
N VAL A 59 -7.43 -13.19 -1.54
CA VAL A 59 -6.43 -12.79 -2.55
C VAL A 59 -5.08 -13.44 -2.27
N ILE A 60 -4.64 -13.46 -1.01
CA ILE A 60 -3.38 -14.12 -0.63
C ILE A 60 -3.45 -15.62 -0.90
N ALA A 61 -4.56 -16.29 -0.56
CA ALA A 61 -4.74 -17.70 -0.85
C ALA A 61 -4.62 -17.98 -2.36
N ALA A 62 -5.32 -17.21 -3.20
CA ALA A 62 -5.26 -17.34 -4.65
C ALA A 62 -3.84 -17.09 -5.21
N MET A 63 -3.09 -16.15 -4.63
CA MET A 63 -1.70 -15.90 -5.02
C MET A 63 -0.77 -17.06 -4.63
N LEU A 64 -0.95 -17.64 -3.44
CA LEU A 64 -0.20 -18.82 -2.99
C LEU A 64 -0.46 -20.04 -3.88
N GLU A 65 -1.72 -20.29 -4.26
CA GLU A 65 -2.08 -21.37 -5.20
C GLU A 65 -1.41 -21.21 -6.57
N ARG A 66 -1.16 -19.97 -6.98
CA ARG A 66 -0.51 -19.62 -8.24
C ARG A 66 1.01 -19.49 -8.13
N GLY A 67 1.59 -19.72 -6.95
CA GLY A 67 3.02 -19.57 -6.68
C GLY A 67 3.52 -18.13 -6.88
N GLN A 68 2.67 -17.13 -6.66
CA GLN A 68 3.02 -15.72 -6.77
C GLN A 68 3.61 -15.21 -5.47
N GLU A 69 4.54 -14.25 -5.57
CA GLU A 69 5.11 -13.58 -4.40
C GLU A 69 4.07 -12.67 -3.74
N ILE A 70 3.91 -12.79 -2.42
CA ILE A 70 3.01 -11.94 -1.64
C ILE A 70 3.77 -10.67 -1.25
N PRO A 71 3.27 -9.47 -1.59
CA PRO A 71 3.93 -8.23 -1.22
C PRO A 71 3.94 -8.06 0.31
N GLU A 72 5.09 -7.71 0.87
CA GLU A 72 5.19 -7.38 2.30
C GLU A 72 4.38 -6.10 2.61
N PRO A 73 3.76 -5.98 3.80
CA PRO A 73 3.10 -4.76 4.24
C PRO A 73 4.06 -3.55 4.24
N PHE A 74 3.56 -2.36 3.96
CA PHE A 74 4.41 -1.16 3.89
C PHE A 74 5.19 -0.88 5.17
N GLU A 75 4.61 -1.13 6.35
CA GLU A 75 5.31 -0.96 7.63
C GLU A 75 6.51 -1.88 7.78
N SER A 76 6.50 -3.04 7.12
CA SER A 76 7.62 -3.99 7.11
C SER A 76 8.66 -3.67 6.05
N ARG A 77 8.41 -2.69 5.16
CA ARG A 77 9.34 -2.30 4.09
C ARG A 77 10.27 -1.20 4.58
N GLU A 78 11.57 -1.42 4.40
CA GLU A 78 12.55 -0.35 4.53
C GLU A 78 12.57 0.49 3.24
N PHE A 79 12.21 1.77 3.37
CA PHE A 79 12.34 2.74 2.27
C PHE A 79 13.65 3.51 2.45
N SER A 80 14.49 3.57 1.41
CA SER A 80 15.77 4.27 1.45
C SER A 80 15.66 5.78 1.68
N GLY A 81 14.46 6.35 1.54
CA GLY A 81 14.22 7.79 1.53
C GLY A 81 14.77 8.51 0.29
N VAL A 82 15.48 7.81 -0.59
CA VAL A 82 16.11 8.39 -1.78
C VAL A 82 15.20 8.23 -2.99
N THR A 83 14.66 9.33 -3.49
CA THR A 83 13.93 9.36 -4.77
C THR A 83 14.85 9.89 -5.87
N GLN A 84 15.34 9.03 -6.77
CA GLN A 84 16.17 9.44 -7.91
C GLN A 84 15.30 10.04 -9.02
N LEU A 85 15.11 11.36 -8.99
CA LEU A 85 14.34 12.09 -10.01
C LEU A 85 15.27 12.66 -11.10
N ARG A 86 14.78 12.66 -12.35
CA ARG A 86 15.41 13.36 -13.47
C ARG A 86 14.75 14.72 -13.65
N MET A 87 15.54 15.77 -13.87
CA MET A 87 15.05 17.11 -14.16
C MET A 87 15.87 17.81 -15.25
N PRO A 88 15.29 18.83 -15.93
CA PRO A 88 16.04 19.65 -16.88
C PRO A 88 17.23 20.38 -16.21
N PRO A 89 18.33 20.64 -16.94
CA PRO A 89 19.51 21.32 -16.39
C PRO A 89 19.21 22.68 -15.75
N SER A 90 18.26 23.42 -16.32
CA SER A 90 17.85 24.73 -15.80
C SER A 90 17.17 24.65 -14.43
N LEU A 91 16.35 23.61 -14.21
CA LEU A 91 15.71 23.38 -12.92
C LEU A 91 16.72 22.91 -11.88
N HIS A 92 17.67 22.05 -12.27
CA HIS A 92 18.75 21.61 -11.39
C HIS A 92 19.62 22.80 -10.93
N ALA A 93 20.03 23.67 -11.85
CA ALA A 93 20.84 24.84 -11.52
C ALA A 93 20.14 25.76 -10.52
N ARG A 94 18.83 25.99 -10.70
CA ARG A 94 18.02 26.77 -9.76
C ARG A 94 17.95 26.11 -8.39
N ALA A 95 17.67 24.81 -8.34
CA ALA A 95 17.59 24.07 -7.09
C ALA A 95 18.93 24.08 -6.32
N VAL A 96 20.07 23.93 -7.02
CA VAL A 96 21.41 24.04 -6.43
C VAL A 96 21.67 25.44 -5.88
N ALA A 97 21.28 26.50 -6.61
CA ALA A 97 21.47 27.87 -6.15
C ALA A 97 20.68 28.17 -4.87
N LEU A 98 19.42 27.72 -4.80
CA LEU A 98 18.59 27.82 -3.59
C LEU A 98 19.17 27.03 -2.42
N ALA A 99 19.55 25.77 -2.63
CA ALA A 99 20.14 24.94 -1.58
C ALA A 99 21.42 25.57 -0.98
N ARG A 100 22.28 26.16 -1.82
CA ARG A 100 23.46 26.90 -1.37
C ARG A 100 23.11 28.13 -0.54
N HIS A 101 22.12 28.92 -0.97
CA HIS A 101 21.64 30.09 -0.22
C HIS A 101 21.17 29.68 1.18
N ASP A 102 20.45 28.56 1.26
CA ASP A 102 19.88 28.06 2.52
C ASP A 102 20.88 27.21 3.34
N ASN A 103 22.13 27.07 2.87
CA ASN A 103 23.17 26.25 3.49
C ASN A 103 22.75 24.78 3.72
N VAL A 104 22.01 24.21 2.76
CA VAL A 104 21.58 22.81 2.77
C VAL A 104 22.09 22.04 1.54
N SER A 105 22.13 20.71 1.62
CA SER A 105 22.36 19.86 0.45
C SER A 105 21.08 19.72 -0.38
N LEU A 106 21.24 19.61 -1.70
CA LEU A 106 20.10 19.33 -2.59
C LEU A 106 19.50 17.93 -2.39
N ASN A 107 20.31 16.97 -1.93
CA ASN A 107 19.93 15.57 -1.74
C ASN A 107 19.56 15.25 -0.28
N ARG A 108 19.01 16.21 0.47
CA ARG A 108 18.59 15.96 1.85
C ARG A 108 17.25 15.25 1.89
#